data_AF-A0A3D1LAD5-F1
#
_entry.id   AF-A0A3D1LAD5-F1
#
_cell.length_a   1.000
_cell.length_b   1.000
_cell.length_c   1.000
_cell.angle_alpha   90.00
_cell.angle_beta   90.00
_cell.angle_gamma   90.00
#
_symmetry.space_group_name_H-M   'P 1'
#
loop_
_entity.id
_entity.type
_entity.pdbx_description
1 polymer ?
#
loop_
_entity_poly.entity_id
_entity_poly.type
_entity_poly.pdbx_seq_one_letter_code
_entity_poly.pdbx_strand_id
1 'polypeptide(L)'
;MSVAQGFPPTWLISGMGITLMTLAFYLTLENPDILRSELTEQKMSMLYLKSQVNPHFLYNTLDTIRIQAQLNGDEKVAQLLMRLVSFFRHSVKVDRSMVTLDEELELIEAYLDLMCVRYPKLKCNVDVASELYDAQVPNFILQPLVENSLLHGLKNKGYCGELHVSAEKSGYADYRVFAKAFKKAEGATPSQYRRNFEVQP
;
A
#
# COMPACT_ATOMS: atom_id res chain seq x y z
N MET A 1 -55.53 -27.30 20.76
CA MET A 1 -54.19 -26.73 21.01
C MET A 1 -53.33 -27.04 19.80
N SER A 2 -53.01 -26.06 18.97
CA SER A 2 -52.06 -26.18 17.86
C SER A 2 -51.06 -25.03 17.96
N VAL A 3 -49.78 -25.37 17.98
CA VAL A 3 -48.65 -24.49 18.28
C VAL A 3 -48.32 -23.65 17.05
N ALA A 4 -48.40 -22.33 17.17
CA ALA A 4 -47.83 -21.38 16.21
C ALA A 4 -46.30 -21.39 16.36
N GLN A 5 -45.58 -22.00 15.43
CA GLN A 5 -44.12 -21.90 15.34
C GLN A 5 -43.77 -20.68 14.48
N GLY A 6 -43.26 -19.62 15.10
CA GLY A 6 -42.73 -18.45 14.42
C GLY A 6 -41.43 -18.77 13.68
N PHE A 7 -41.31 -18.32 12.44
CA PHE A 7 -40.10 -18.43 11.63
C PHE A 7 -38.94 -17.61 12.24
N PRO A 8 -37.69 -18.12 12.25
CA PRO A 8 -36.54 -17.42 12.84
C PRO A 8 -36.13 -16.20 12.01
N PRO A 9 -35.64 -15.08 12.61
CA PRO A 9 -35.49 -13.76 11.98
C PRO A 9 -34.33 -13.60 10.96
N THR A 10 -33.76 -14.69 10.43
CA THR A 10 -32.56 -14.65 9.57
C THR A 10 -32.78 -13.99 8.20
N TRP A 11 -34.01 -14.01 7.69
CA TRP A 11 -34.43 -13.36 6.44
C TRP A 11 -34.39 -11.83 6.51
N LEU A 12 -34.55 -11.26 7.71
CA LEU A 12 -34.45 -9.81 7.92
C LEU A 12 -33.01 -9.32 7.73
N ILE A 13 -32.03 -10.12 8.18
CA ILE A 13 -30.61 -9.79 8.11
C ILE A 13 -30.12 -9.85 6.65
N SER A 14 -30.54 -10.84 5.88
CA SER A 14 -30.20 -10.94 4.45
C SER A 14 -30.86 -9.82 3.62
N GLY A 15 -32.12 -9.48 3.92
CA GLY A 15 -32.84 -8.41 3.23
C GLY A 15 -32.23 -7.03 3.48
N MET A 16 -31.89 -6.72 4.74
CA MET A 16 -31.24 -5.46 5.10
C MET A 16 -29.86 -5.31 4.46
N GLY A 17 -29.08 -6.40 4.37
CA GLY A 17 -27.78 -6.40 3.71
C GLY A 17 -27.89 -6.07 2.21
N ILE A 18 -28.86 -6.66 1.51
CA ILE A 18 -29.10 -6.36 0.09
C ILE A 18 -29.53 -4.90 -0.07
N THR A 19 -30.45 -4.40 0.77
CA THR A 19 -30.90 -3.00 0.67
C THR A 19 -29.79 -2.00 0.96
N LEU A 20 -28.91 -2.28 1.93
CA LEU A 20 -27.75 -1.44 2.23
C LEU A 20 -26.72 -1.49 1.11
N MET A 21 -26.49 -2.65 0.50
CA MET A 21 -25.56 -2.80 -0.61
C MET A 21 -26.09 -2.11 -1.88
N THR A 22 -27.39 -2.23 -2.18
CA THR A 22 -28.02 -1.49 -3.29
C THR A 22 -28.04 0.01 -3.04
N LEU A 23 -28.27 0.44 -1.79
CA LEU A 23 -28.28 1.85 -1.43
C LEU A 23 -26.87 2.45 -1.52
N ALA A 24 -25.85 1.74 -0.99
CA ALA A 24 -24.46 2.15 -1.13
C ALA A 24 -24.06 2.25 -2.60
N PHE A 25 -24.40 1.24 -3.41
CA PHE A 25 -24.14 1.24 -4.85
C PHE A 25 -24.85 2.39 -5.58
N TYR A 26 -26.10 2.69 -5.24
CA TYR A 26 -26.86 3.81 -5.80
C TYR A 26 -26.24 5.16 -5.44
N LEU A 27 -25.85 5.35 -4.17
CA LEU A 27 -25.18 6.57 -3.70
C LEU A 27 -23.81 6.78 -4.36
N THR A 28 -23.06 5.69 -4.60
CA THR A 28 -21.77 5.74 -5.33
C THR A 28 -21.95 6.09 -6.80
N LEU A 29 -23.00 5.59 -7.47
CA LEU A 29 -23.29 5.91 -8.87
C LEU A 29 -23.84 7.33 -9.07
N GLU A 30 -24.58 7.85 -8.09
CA GLU A 30 -25.19 9.18 -8.17
C GLU A 30 -24.20 10.32 -7.85
N ASN A 31 -23.11 10.03 -7.12
CA ASN A 31 -22.10 11.02 -6.75
C ASN A 31 -20.64 10.57 -7.06
N PRO A 32 -20.29 10.31 -8.33
CA PRO A 32 -18.90 10.01 -8.70
C PRO A 32 -17.95 11.18 -8.37
N ASP A 33 -18.50 12.39 -8.26
CA ASP A 33 -17.75 13.60 -7.92
C ASP A 33 -17.26 13.61 -6.48
N ILE A 34 -17.93 12.95 -5.53
CA ILE A 34 -17.47 12.86 -4.13
C ILE A 34 -16.20 12.02 -4.07
N LEU A 35 -16.21 10.83 -4.69
CA LEU A 35 -15.04 9.96 -4.75
C LEU A 35 -13.88 10.63 -5.49
N ARG A 36 -14.18 11.34 -6.59
CA ARG A 36 -13.20 12.13 -7.32
C ARG A 36 -12.67 13.30 -6.51
N SER A 37 -13.51 13.95 -5.71
CA SER A 37 -13.13 15.04 -4.81
C SER A 37 -12.19 14.54 -3.73
N GLU A 38 -12.49 13.41 -3.08
CA GLU A 38 -11.61 12.81 -2.06
C GLU A 38 -10.24 12.43 -2.65
N LEU A 39 -10.21 11.76 -3.81
CA LEU A 39 -8.96 11.43 -4.50
C LEU A 39 -8.18 12.69 -4.91
N THR A 40 -8.89 13.73 -5.34
CA THR A 40 -8.29 15.02 -5.72
C THR A 40 -7.73 15.74 -4.51
N GLU A 41 -8.44 15.76 -3.38
CA GLU A 41 -7.97 16.35 -2.12
C GLU A 41 -6.74 15.63 -1.58
N GLN A 42 -6.71 14.29 -1.63
CA GLN A 42 -5.51 13.52 -1.27
C GLN A 42 -4.34 13.85 -2.19
N LYS A 43 -4.57 13.92 -3.51
CA LYS A 43 -3.54 14.30 -4.47
C LYS A 43 -3.03 15.73 -4.24
N MET A 44 -3.94 16.66 -3.98
CA MET A 44 -3.60 18.08 -3.75
C MET A 44 -2.87 18.29 -2.43
N SER A 45 -3.29 17.64 -1.35
CA SER A 45 -2.57 17.67 -0.07
C SER A 45 -1.18 17.05 -0.17
N MET A 46 -1.03 15.99 -0.96
CA MET A 46 0.28 15.39 -1.25
C MET A 46 1.17 16.32 -2.07
N LEU A 47 0.66 16.92 -3.15
CA LEU A 47 1.37 17.91 -3.97
C LEU A 47 1.75 19.16 -3.15
N TYR A 48 0.86 19.59 -2.26
CA TYR A 48 1.08 20.71 -1.35
C TYR A 48 2.16 20.39 -0.30
N LEU A 49 2.13 19.21 0.31
CA LEU A 49 3.19 18.77 1.24
C LEU A 49 4.54 18.65 0.52
N LYS A 50 4.54 18.19 -0.74
CA LYS A 50 5.73 18.13 -1.59
C LYS A 50 6.27 19.51 -1.96
N SER A 51 5.41 20.51 -2.18
CA SER A 51 5.86 21.86 -2.54
C SER A 51 6.47 22.63 -1.36
N GLN A 52 6.10 22.28 -0.12
CA GLN A 52 6.67 22.90 1.09
C GLN A 52 8.08 22.41 1.45
N VAL A 53 8.50 21.26 0.91
CA VAL A 53 9.84 20.70 1.15
C VAL A 53 10.67 20.90 -0.12
N ASN A 54 11.65 21.80 -0.12
CA ASN A 54 12.60 21.89 -1.23
C ASN A 54 13.37 20.56 -1.32
N PRO A 55 13.11 19.70 -2.33
CA PRO A 55 13.68 18.36 -2.36
C PRO A 55 15.20 18.41 -2.38
N HIS A 56 15.76 19.37 -3.11
CA HIS A 56 17.19 19.58 -3.21
C HIS A 56 17.82 19.92 -1.86
N PHE A 57 17.22 20.81 -1.07
CA PHE A 57 17.72 21.11 0.27
C PHE A 57 17.63 19.90 1.21
N LEU A 58 16.54 19.12 1.14
CA LEU A 58 16.38 17.92 1.96
C LEU A 58 17.44 16.86 1.63
N TYR A 59 17.66 16.56 0.33
CA TYR A 59 18.69 15.59 -0.08
C TYR A 59 20.08 16.02 0.38
N ASN A 60 20.43 17.28 0.16
CA ASN A 60 21.74 17.80 0.53
C ASN A 60 21.96 17.75 2.06
N THR A 61 20.91 18.03 2.83
CA THR A 61 20.98 17.94 4.30
C THR A 61 21.17 16.50 4.75
N LEU A 62 20.37 15.56 4.24
CA LEU A 62 20.51 14.14 4.59
C LEU A 62 21.85 13.55 4.15
N ASP A 63 22.34 13.95 2.98
CA ASP A 63 23.64 13.50 2.46
C ASP A 63 24.81 14.04 3.31
N THR A 64 24.70 15.28 3.78
CA THR A 64 25.66 15.86 4.74
C THR A 64 25.69 15.06 6.04
N ILE A 65 24.52 14.69 6.59
CA ILE A 65 24.44 13.88 7.81
C ILE A 65 25.00 12.47 7.54
N ARG A 66 24.76 11.89 6.36
CA ARG A 66 25.32 10.59 5.95
C ARG A 66 26.85 10.62 5.96
N ILE A 67 27.45 11.65 5.34
CA ILE A 67 28.90 11.84 5.31
C ILE A 67 29.44 11.97 6.73
N GLN A 68 28.78 12.76 7.59
CA GLN A 68 29.20 12.91 8.99
C GLN A 68 29.13 11.60 9.77
N ALA A 69 28.08 10.79 9.56
CA ALA A 69 27.96 9.47 10.18
C ALA A 69 29.09 8.53 9.73
N GLN A 70 29.42 8.54 8.43
CA GLN A 70 30.53 7.77 7.87
C GLN A 70 31.88 8.21 8.45
N LEU A 71 32.13 9.52 8.57
CA LEU A 71 33.34 10.06 9.21
C LEU A 71 33.46 9.66 10.69
N ASN A 72 32.33 9.52 11.38
CA ASN A 72 32.27 9.07 12.77
C ASN A 72 32.36 7.53 12.91
N GLY A 73 32.47 6.79 11.80
CA GLY A 73 32.51 5.33 11.79
C GLY A 73 31.15 4.65 12.05
N ASP A 74 30.04 5.39 12.01
CA ASP A 74 28.69 4.86 12.18
C ASP A 74 28.09 4.42 10.84
N GLU A 75 28.56 3.26 10.37
CA GLU A 75 28.16 2.69 9.09
C GLU A 75 26.65 2.37 9.02
N LYS A 76 26.04 2.02 10.16
CA LYS A 76 24.61 1.71 10.22
C LYS A 76 23.75 2.95 9.96
N VAL A 77 24.09 4.07 10.60
CA VAL A 77 23.38 5.34 10.38
C VAL A 77 23.62 5.85 8.97
N ALA A 78 24.86 5.75 8.45
CA ALA A 78 25.17 6.13 7.07
C ALA A 78 24.33 5.32 6.06
N GLN A 79 24.23 4.00 6.25
CA GLN A 79 23.44 3.13 5.37
C GLN A 79 21.93 3.42 5.45
N LEU A 80 21.41 3.71 6.65
CA LEU A 80 20.01 4.10 6.82
C LEU A 80 19.69 5.42 6.10
N LEU A 81 20.58 6.41 6.22
CA LEU A 81 20.43 7.70 5.54
C LEU A 81 20.52 7.55 4.02
N MET A 82 21.38 6.65 3.52
CA MET A 82 21.46 6.34 2.09
C MET A 82 20.14 5.77 1.55
N ARG A 83 19.53 4.82 2.26
CA ARG A 83 18.21 4.26 1.91
C ARG A 83 17.12 5.33 1.93
N LEU A 84 17.16 6.24 2.92
CA LEU A 84 16.20 7.34 3.05
C LEU A 84 16.31 8.35 1.90
N VAL A 85 17.53 8.76 1.55
CA VAL A 85 17.79 9.64 0.41
C VAL A 85 17.32 8.99 -0.88
N SER A 86 17.59 7.69 -1.06
CA SER A 86 17.09 6.92 -2.21
C SER A 86 15.57 6.96 -2.29
N PHE A 87 14.86 6.60 -1.21
CA PHE A 87 13.39 6.65 -1.16
C PHE A 87 12.83 8.02 -1.56
N PHE A 88 13.35 9.11 -0.96
CA PHE A 88 12.87 10.44 -1.30
C PHE A 88 13.19 10.82 -2.75
N ARG A 89 14.31 10.37 -3.33
CA ARG A 89 14.65 10.66 -4.74
C ARG A 89 13.64 10.05 -5.70
N HIS A 90 13.17 8.84 -5.41
CA HIS A 90 12.15 8.17 -6.22
C HIS A 90 10.77 8.81 -5.99
N SER A 91 10.44 9.26 -4.78
CA SER A 91 9.13 9.87 -4.48
C SER A 91 8.90 11.28 -5.06
N VAL A 92 9.94 11.95 -5.57
CA VAL A 92 9.87 13.30 -6.15
C VAL A 92 9.81 13.27 -7.69
N LYS A 93 9.93 12.11 -8.34
CA LYS A 93 9.65 11.95 -9.78
C LYS A 93 8.13 12.01 -10.04
N VAL A 94 7.54 13.22 -9.99
CA VAL A 94 6.08 13.44 -9.91
C VAL A 94 5.43 13.89 -11.23
N ASP A 95 6.22 14.24 -12.26
CA ASP A 95 5.63 14.83 -13.47
C ASP A 95 4.91 13.85 -14.40
N ARG A 96 4.81 12.57 -14.03
CA ARG A 96 4.14 11.54 -14.83
C ARG A 96 2.91 11.03 -14.11
N SER A 97 1.77 11.06 -14.80
CA SER A 97 0.50 10.48 -14.33
C SER A 97 0.53 8.95 -14.30
N MET A 98 1.28 8.35 -15.23
CA MET A 98 1.52 6.91 -15.33
C MET A 98 3.01 6.63 -15.25
N VAL A 99 3.37 5.56 -14.53
CA VAL A 99 4.74 5.07 -14.36
C VAL A 99 4.75 3.57 -14.62
N THR A 100 5.93 3.01 -14.85
CA THR A 100 6.07 1.55 -14.91
C THR A 100 5.80 0.92 -13.54
N LEU A 101 5.33 -0.31 -13.52
CA LEU A 101 5.19 -1.07 -12.28
C LEU A 101 6.55 -1.21 -11.58
N ASP A 102 7.63 -1.35 -12.35
CA ASP A 102 9.01 -1.34 -11.86
C ASP A 102 9.34 -0.08 -11.03
N GLU A 103 9.02 1.12 -11.55
CA GLU A 103 9.23 2.39 -10.83
C GLU A 103 8.44 2.45 -9.51
N GLU A 104 7.22 1.91 -9.46
CA GLU A 104 6.44 1.81 -8.21
C GLU A 104 7.04 0.77 -7.25
N LEU A 105 7.51 -0.37 -7.76
CA LEU A 105 8.14 -1.41 -6.95
C LEU A 105 9.46 -0.92 -6.34
N GLU A 106 10.30 -0.20 -7.10
CA GLU A 106 11.53 0.43 -6.58
C GLU A 106 11.23 1.36 -5.38
N LEU A 107 10.18 2.18 -5.51
CA LEU A 107 9.76 3.08 -4.43
C LEU A 107 9.28 2.31 -3.19
N ILE A 108 8.47 1.27 -3.39
CA ILE A 108 7.95 0.42 -2.31
C ILE A 108 9.06 -0.38 -1.64
N GLU A 109 9.99 -0.96 -2.39
CA GLU A 109 11.13 -1.70 -1.85
C GLU A 109 11.99 -0.80 -0.96
N ALA A 110 12.31 0.42 -1.44
CA ALA A 110 13.04 1.40 -0.65
C ALA A 110 12.30 1.77 0.65
N TYR A 111 10.96 1.88 0.61
CA TYR A 111 10.14 2.10 1.79
C TYR A 111 10.18 0.90 2.76
N LEU A 112 9.95 -0.31 2.26
CA LEU A 112 9.89 -1.53 3.07
C LEU A 112 11.24 -1.83 3.73
N ASP A 113 12.34 -1.56 3.05
CA ASP A 113 13.68 -1.63 3.59
C ASP A 113 13.86 -0.76 4.84
N LEU A 114 13.43 0.51 4.79
CA LEU A 114 13.46 1.41 5.94
C LEU A 114 12.61 0.85 7.09
N MET A 115 11.45 0.28 6.76
CA MET A 115 10.53 -0.29 7.74
C MET A 115 11.09 -1.56 8.40
N CYS A 116 11.77 -2.43 7.66
CA CYS A 116 12.43 -3.62 8.19
C CYS A 116 13.61 -3.27 9.09
N VAL A 117 14.36 -2.20 8.79
CA VAL A 117 15.41 -1.70 9.70
C VAL A 117 14.78 -1.16 10.99
N ARG A 118 13.69 -0.40 10.89
CA ARG A 118 12.97 0.15 12.04
C ARG A 118 12.31 -0.94 12.91
N TYR A 119 11.79 -1.99 12.29
CA TYR A 119 11.08 -3.09 12.95
C TYR A 119 11.73 -4.43 12.60
N PRO A 120 12.70 -4.92 13.38
CA PRO A 120 13.45 -6.14 13.07
C PRO A 120 12.62 -7.43 12.99
N LYS A 121 11.37 -7.42 13.50
CA LYS A 121 10.42 -8.54 13.45
C LYS A 121 9.48 -8.47 12.24
N LEU A 122 9.58 -7.42 11.44
CA LEU A 122 8.90 -7.27 10.16
C LEU A 122 9.76 -7.91 9.08
N LYS A 123 9.17 -8.80 8.29
CA LYS A 123 9.78 -9.28 7.05
C LYS A 123 8.94 -8.82 5.88
N CYS A 124 9.59 -8.35 4.84
CA CYS A 124 8.93 -7.89 3.63
C CYS A 124 9.43 -8.72 2.45
N ASN A 125 8.51 -9.15 1.60
CA ASN A 125 8.81 -9.85 0.37
C ASN A 125 8.01 -9.23 -0.78
N VAL A 126 8.69 -8.96 -1.87
CA VAL A 126 8.10 -8.50 -3.13
C VAL A 126 8.33 -9.60 -4.14
N ASP A 127 7.24 -10.18 -4.65
CA ASP A 127 7.26 -11.28 -5.62
C ASP A 127 6.36 -10.92 -6.80
N VAL A 128 6.96 -10.31 -7.81
CA VAL A 128 6.27 -9.87 -9.03
C VAL A 128 6.96 -10.51 -10.22
N ALA A 129 6.18 -11.09 -11.13
CA ALA A 129 6.72 -11.68 -12.35
C ALA A 129 7.34 -10.59 -13.23
N SER A 130 8.57 -10.81 -13.70
CA SER A 130 9.33 -9.85 -14.53
C SER A 130 8.57 -9.34 -15.77
N GLU A 131 7.69 -10.16 -16.35
CA GLU A 131 6.83 -9.78 -17.48
C GLU A 131 5.85 -8.63 -17.16
N LEU A 132 5.66 -8.30 -15.89
CA LEU A 132 4.77 -7.25 -15.42
C LEU A 132 5.48 -5.92 -15.16
N TYR A 133 6.81 -5.88 -15.17
CA TYR A 133 7.59 -4.71 -14.74
C TYR A 133 7.32 -3.48 -15.62
N ASP A 134 7.16 -3.69 -16.92
CA ASP A 134 6.88 -2.63 -17.89
C ASP A 134 5.41 -2.17 -17.91
N ALA A 135 4.54 -2.82 -17.14
CA ALA A 135 3.12 -2.47 -17.09
C ALA A 135 2.94 -1.03 -16.60
N GLN A 136 2.11 -0.25 -17.30
CA GLN A 136 1.82 1.12 -16.92
C GLN A 136 0.77 1.15 -15.81
N VAL A 137 1.10 1.79 -14.69
CA VAL A 137 0.21 1.95 -13.53
C VAL A 137 0.13 3.42 -13.11
N PRO A 138 -0.95 3.85 -12.46
CA PRO A 138 -1.01 5.19 -11.89
C PRO A 138 0.11 5.41 -10.88
N ASN A 139 0.77 6.56 -10.96
CA ASN A 139 1.84 6.92 -10.02
C ASN A 139 1.32 6.94 -8.57
N PHE A 140 2.08 6.37 -7.65
CA PHE A 140 1.75 6.18 -6.23
C PHE A 140 0.55 5.27 -5.93
N ILE A 141 0.17 4.35 -6.83
CA ILE A 141 -0.92 3.41 -6.56
C ILE A 141 -0.54 2.33 -5.54
N LEU A 142 0.73 1.93 -5.46
CA LEU A 142 1.15 0.86 -4.54
C LEU A 142 1.36 1.35 -3.12
N GLN A 143 1.75 2.62 -2.95
CA GLN A 143 2.03 3.20 -1.63
C GLN A 143 0.84 3.06 -0.65
N PRO A 144 -0.40 3.45 -0.99
CA PRO A 144 -1.55 3.27 -0.11
C PRO A 144 -1.81 1.81 0.23
N LEU A 145 -1.63 0.87 -0.71
CA LEU A 145 -1.87 -0.56 -0.48
C LEU A 145 -0.88 -1.14 0.52
N VAL A 146 0.39 -0.79 0.36
CA VAL A 146 1.48 -1.22 1.24
C VAL A 146 1.36 -0.59 2.61
N GLU A 147 1.14 0.73 2.68
CA GLU A 147 0.94 1.44 3.93
C GLU A 147 -0.28 0.93 4.69
N ASN A 148 -1.41 0.71 4.00
CA ASN A 148 -2.60 0.16 4.63
C ASN A 148 -2.35 -1.23 5.18
N SER A 149 -1.66 -2.09 4.43
CA SER A 149 -1.32 -3.44 4.87
C SER A 149 -0.42 -3.41 6.12
N LEU A 150 0.56 -2.52 6.17
CA LEU A 150 1.50 -2.41 7.27
C LEU A 150 0.88 -1.75 8.52
N LEU A 151 0.23 -0.59 8.34
CA LEU A 151 -0.39 0.18 9.41
C LEU A 151 -1.66 -0.49 9.95
N HIS A 152 -2.56 -0.99 9.13
CA HIS A 152 -3.77 -1.64 9.64
C HIS A 152 -3.53 -3.12 9.96
N GLY A 153 -2.69 -3.81 9.18
CA GLY A 153 -2.46 -5.25 9.35
C GLY A 153 -1.53 -5.62 10.51
N LEU A 154 -0.55 -4.77 10.84
CA LEU A 154 0.51 -5.10 11.80
C LEU A 154 0.74 -4.08 12.94
N LYS A 155 0.16 -2.87 12.91
CA LYS A 155 0.35 -1.86 13.99
C LYS A 155 -0.04 -2.38 15.37
N ASN A 156 -1.22 -2.98 15.50
CA ASN A 156 -1.69 -3.55 16.78
C ASN A 156 -0.92 -4.83 17.21
N LYS A 157 -0.01 -5.31 16.35
CA LYS A 157 0.86 -6.45 16.60
C LYS A 157 2.32 -6.02 16.79
N GLY A 158 2.57 -4.71 16.94
CA GLY A 158 3.92 -4.15 17.10
C GLY A 158 4.81 -4.39 15.89
N TYR A 159 4.24 -4.41 14.68
CA TYR A 159 4.95 -4.69 13.42
C TYR A 159 5.68 -6.04 13.40
N CYS A 160 5.15 -7.03 14.14
CA CYS A 160 5.64 -8.40 14.12
C CYS A 160 4.84 -9.22 13.10
N GLY A 161 5.48 -9.62 11.99
CA GLY A 161 4.83 -10.35 10.91
C GLY A 161 5.57 -10.29 9.57
N GLU A 162 4.88 -10.74 8.53
CA GLU A 162 5.38 -10.75 7.16
C GLU A 162 4.42 -9.96 6.26
N LEU A 163 4.96 -9.12 5.39
CA LEU A 163 4.26 -8.42 4.33
C LEU A 163 4.68 -9.02 2.99
N HIS A 164 3.71 -9.42 2.18
CA HIS A 164 3.93 -9.92 0.83
C HIS A 164 3.24 -8.98 -0.17
N VAL A 165 4.01 -8.51 -1.14
CA VAL A 165 3.51 -7.74 -2.30
C VAL A 165 3.65 -8.63 -3.53
N SER A 166 2.58 -8.80 -4.30
CA SER A 166 2.54 -9.64 -5.49
C SER A 166 1.62 -9.05 -6.55
N ALA A 167 1.88 -9.32 -7.82
CA ALA A 167 1.01 -8.89 -8.92
C ALA A 167 0.68 -10.07 -9.84
N GLU A 168 -0.55 -10.13 -10.32
CA GLU A 168 -1.03 -11.14 -11.25
C GLU A 168 -1.69 -10.47 -12.47
N LYS A 169 -1.54 -11.07 -13.66
CA LYS A 169 -2.24 -10.64 -14.87
C LYS A 169 -3.73 -11.01 -14.80
N SER A 170 -4.61 -10.04 -14.98
CA SER A 170 -6.06 -10.19 -14.93
C SER A 170 -6.65 -10.01 -16.34
N GLY A 171 -6.36 -10.93 -17.26
CA GLY A 171 -6.93 -10.93 -18.62
C GLY A 171 -5.96 -10.41 -19.70
N TYR A 172 -6.49 -10.01 -20.85
CA TYR A 172 -5.67 -9.74 -22.05
C TYR A 172 -4.88 -8.41 -21.97
N ALA A 173 -5.30 -7.45 -21.13
CA ALA A 173 -4.64 -6.15 -20.96
C ALA A 173 -4.70 -5.56 -19.54
N ASP A 174 -5.28 -6.28 -18.58
CA ASP A 174 -5.44 -5.80 -17.20
C ASP A 174 -4.51 -6.54 -16.25
N TYR A 175 -4.03 -5.85 -15.21
CA TYR A 175 -3.17 -6.39 -14.16
C TYR A 175 -3.75 -6.05 -12.80
N ARG A 176 -3.62 -6.96 -11.84
CA ARG A 176 -4.03 -6.73 -10.44
C ARG A 176 -2.82 -6.82 -9.54
N VAL A 177 -2.59 -5.79 -8.75
CA VAL A 177 -1.55 -5.77 -7.73
C VAL A 177 -2.17 -5.97 -6.36
N PHE A 178 -1.57 -6.84 -5.56
CA PHE A 178 -2.01 -7.22 -4.24
C PHE A 178 -0.89 -6.95 -3.24
N ALA A 179 -1.21 -6.25 -2.15
CA ALA A 179 -0.35 -6.18 -0.96
C ALA A 179 -1.11 -6.82 0.21
N LYS A 180 -0.45 -7.72 0.94
CA LYS A 180 -1.07 -8.39 2.08
C LYS A 180 -0.10 -8.59 3.22
N ALA A 181 -0.50 -8.15 4.41
CA ALA A 181 0.24 -8.35 5.63
C ALA A 181 -0.39 -9.44 6.49
N PHE A 182 0.44 -10.31 7.06
CA PHE A 182 0.01 -11.38 7.95
C PHE A 182 0.92 -11.45 9.17
N LYS A 183 0.32 -11.86 10.30
CA LYS A 183 1.13 -12.28 11.45
C LYS A 183 1.63 -13.69 11.12
N LYS A 184 2.92 -13.96 11.33
CA LYS A 184 3.44 -15.33 11.25
C LYS A 184 2.66 -16.20 12.24
N ALA A 185 1.79 -17.06 11.71
CA ALA A 185 1.29 -18.23 12.44
C ALA A 185 2.35 -19.32 12.25
N GLU A 186 2.67 -20.07 13.29
CA GLU A 186 3.50 -21.27 13.15
C GLU A 186 2.82 -22.19 12.10
N GLY A 187 3.43 -22.34 10.92
CA GLY A 187 3.04 -23.36 9.93
C GLY A 187 2.17 -22.96 8.73
N ALA A 188 1.94 -21.68 8.41
CA ALA A 188 1.17 -21.32 7.21
C ALA A 188 2.02 -21.30 5.92
N THR A 189 1.63 -22.09 4.91
CA THR A 189 2.29 -22.16 3.58
C THR A 189 1.80 -21.07 2.61
N PRO A 190 2.64 -20.65 1.62
CA PRO A 190 2.35 -19.52 0.76
C PRO A 190 1.08 -19.59 -0.12
N SER A 191 0.52 -20.77 -0.31
CA SER A 191 -0.69 -21.00 -1.13
C SER A 191 -2.00 -20.52 -0.49
N GLN A 192 -2.00 -20.09 0.78
CA GLN A 192 -3.19 -19.64 1.51
C GLN A 192 -3.46 -18.11 1.39
N TYR A 193 -2.63 -17.35 0.68
CA TYR A 193 -2.66 -15.88 0.71
C TYR A 193 -3.70 -15.21 -0.21
N ARG A 194 -4.38 -15.94 -1.09
CA ARG A 194 -5.13 -15.42 -2.26
C ARG A 194 -6.49 -14.74 -2.03
N ARG A 195 -6.88 -14.40 -0.79
CA ARG A 195 -8.18 -13.75 -0.52
C ARG A 195 -8.04 -12.29 -0.09
N ASN A 196 -8.58 -11.42 -0.96
CA ASN A 196 -9.04 -10.03 -0.78
C ASN A 196 -7.98 -8.91 -0.87
N PHE A 197 -7.93 -8.20 -2.00
CA PHE A 197 -8.53 -6.86 -2.26
C PHE A 197 -8.42 -6.61 -3.78
N GLU A 198 -9.55 -6.37 -4.46
CA GLU A 198 -9.58 -5.97 -5.87
C GLU A 198 -9.49 -4.45 -5.94
N VAL A 199 -8.50 -3.91 -6.65
CA VAL A 199 -8.62 -2.58 -7.26
C VAL A 199 -8.87 -2.84 -8.73
N GLN A 200 -10.10 -2.63 -9.17
CA GLN A 200 -10.45 -2.58 -10.59
C GLN A 200 -10.15 -1.16 -11.09
N PRO A 201 -9.66 -1.00 -12.34
CA PRO A 201 -9.52 0.32 -12.95
C PRO A 201 -10.87 1.04 -13.13
#